data_AF-A0A953RTM3-F1
#
_entry.id   AF-A0A953RTM3-F1
#
_cell.length_a   1.000
_cell.length_b   1.000
_cell.length_c   1.000
_cell.angle_alpha   90.00
_cell.angle_beta   90.00
_cell.angle_gamma   90.00
#
_symmetry.space_group_name_H-M   'P 1'
#
loop_
_entity.id
_entity.type
_entity.pdbx_description
1 polymer ?
#
loop_
_entity_poly.entity_id
_entity_poly.type
_entity_poly.pdbx_seq_one_letter_code
_entity_poly.pdbx_strand_id
1 'polypeptide(L)' 'MRDAHRKAAEQHELAAKAHRTAAEHNEKGEDEAGRWHSERALEFSERAYKLAKEAHTKSGQIVSLKETGTL' A
#
# COMPACT_ATOMS: atom_id res chain seq x y z
N MET A 1 -13.59 -5.94 5.11
CA MET A 1 -13.31 -5.28 3.80
C MET A 1 -12.93 -3.81 3.96
N ARG A 2 -13.76 -2.99 4.61
CA ARG A 2 -13.41 -1.58 4.95
C ARG A 2 -12.04 -1.45 5.61
N ASP A 3 -11.71 -2.35 6.54
CA ASP A 3 -10.41 -2.32 7.23
C ASP A 3 -9.23 -2.61 6.31
N ALA A 4 -9.40 -3.43 5.26
CA ALA A 4 -8.32 -3.74 4.31
C ALA A 4 -8.05 -2.55 3.37
N HIS A 5 -9.10 -1.88 2.88
CA HIS A 5 -8.94 -0.64 2.12
C HIS A 5 -8.29 0.47 2.97
N ARG A 6 -8.72 0.63 4.22
CA ARG A 6 -8.13 1.62 5.13
C ARG A 6 -6.64 1.32 5.37
N LYS A 7 -6.28 0.08 5.67
CA LYS A 7 -4.87 -0.31 5.86
C LYS A 7 -4.04 -0.15 4.58
N ALA A 8 -4.61 -0.43 3.41
CA ALA A 8 -3.92 -0.20 2.14
C ALA A 8 -3.62 1.30 1.94
N ALA A 9 -4.57 2.17 2.25
CA ALA A 9 -4.36 3.62 2.21
C ALA A 9 -3.28 4.08 3.20
N GLU A 10 -3.31 3.60 4.45
CA GLU A 10 -2.28 3.89 5.45
C GLU A 10 -0.87 3.47 4.98
N GLN A 11 -0.75 2.30 4.33
CA GLN A 11 0.53 1.86 3.74
C GLN A 11 0.96 2.74 2.54
N HIS A 12 0.02 3.18 1.70
CA HIS A 12 0.33 4.11 0.61
C HIS A 12 0.80 5.48 1.13
N GLU A 13 0.23 5.99 2.20
CA GLU A 13 0.68 7.24 2.83
C GLU A 13 2.11 7.14 3.36
N LEU A 14 2.45 6.01 4.00
CA LEU A 14 3.82 5.72 4.44
C LEU A 14 4.79 5.64 3.26
N ALA A 15 4.41 4.96 2.17
CA ALA A 15 5.23 4.88 0.96
C ALA A 15 5.48 6.26 0.36
N ALA A 16 4.43 7.08 0.21
CA ALA A 16 4.55 8.43 -0.34
C ALA A 16 5.43 9.33 0.54
N LYS A 17 5.32 9.22 1.87
CA LYS A 17 6.20 9.93 2.80
C LYS A 17 7.66 9.50 2.63
N ALA A 18 7.92 8.19 2.57
CA ALA A 18 9.27 7.66 2.41
C ALA A 18 9.91 8.08 1.07
N HIS A 19 9.13 8.10 -0.03
CA HIS A 19 9.61 8.61 -1.31
C HIS A 19 9.99 10.10 -1.24
N ARG A 20 9.18 10.95 -0.59
CA ARG A 20 9.51 12.37 -0.42
C ARG A 20 10.81 12.55 0.38
N THR A 21 10.96 11.85 1.50
CA THR A 21 12.19 11.92 2.31
C THR A 21 13.41 11.39 1.55
N ALA A 22 13.26 10.33 0.74
CA ALA A 22 14.34 9.87 -0.12
C ALA A 22 14.78 10.93 -1.14
N ALA A 23 13.83 11.62 -1.77
CA ALA A 23 14.13 12.72 -2.68
C ALA A 23 14.87 13.87 -1.98
N GLU A 24 14.41 14.28 -0.79
CA GLU A 24 15.07 15.31 0.02
C GLU A 24 16.52 14.95 0.40
N HIS A 25 16.80 13.67 0.70
CA HIS A 25 18.17 13.20 0.98
C HIS A 25 19.03 13.18 -0.30
N ASN A 26 18.49 12.69 -1.41
CA ASN A 26 19.21 12.66 -2.68
C ASN A 26 19.56 14.07 -3.17
N GLU A 27 18.67 15.05 -3.00
CA GLU A 27 18.91 16.46 -3.31
C GLU A 27 20.06 17.07 -2.49
N LYS A 28 20.34 16.52 -1.30
CA LYS A 28 21.45 16.92 -0.42
C LYS A 28 22.73 16.12 -0.66
N GLY A 29 22.71 15.11 -1.55
CA GLY A 29 23.82 14.17 -1.76
C GLY A 29 23.97 13.12 -0.65
N GLU A 30 22.93 12.90 0.16
CA GLU A 30 22.92 11.93 1.26
C GLU A 30 22.49 10.55 0.74
N ASP A 31 23.27 9.98 -0.18
CA ASP A 31 22.89 8.81 -0.99
C ASP A 31 22.50 7.57 -0.18
N GLU A 32 23.17 7.31 0.94
CA GLU A 32 22.85 6.15 1.80
C GLU A 32 21.49 6.30 2.49
N ALA A 33 21.18 7.50 2.99
CA ALA A 33 19.89 7.80 3.60
C ALA A 33 18.77 7.78 2.54
N GLY A 34 19.03 8.35 1.36
CA GLY A 34 18.12 8.31 0.22
C GLY A 34 17.80 6.88 -0.23
N ARG A 35 18.81 6.02 -0.36
CA ARG A 35 18.64 4.58 -0.64
C ARG A 35 17.82 3.89 0.45
N TRP A 36 18.15 4.12 1.72
CA TRP A 36 17.43 3.54 2.85
C TRP A 36 15.94 3.87 2.77
N HIS A 37 15.58 5.13 2.58
CA HIS A 37 14.17 5.55 2.48
C HIS A 37 13.48 5.00 1.24
N SER A 38 14.19 4.92 0.11
CA SER A 38 13.66 4.35 -1.14
C SER A 38 13.27 2.87 -1.00
N GLU A 39 14.08 2.07 -0.31
CA GLU A 39 13.77 0.66 -0.03
C GLU A 39 12.49 0.52 0.82
N ARG A 40 12.32 1.35 1.85
CA ARG A 40 11.12 1.28 2.71
C ARG A 40 9.88 1.74 1.95
N ALA A 41 10.02 2.73 1.06
CA ALA A 41 8.93 3.16 0.20
C ALA A 41 8.42 2.02 -0.69
N LEU A 42 9.33 1.18 -1.21
CA LEU A 42 8.99 -0.02 -1.97
C LEU A 42 8.26 -1.05 -1.08
N GLU A 43 8.80 -1.36 0.10
CA GLU A 43 8.16 -2.29 1.04
C GLU A 43 6.73 -1.88 1.40
N PHE A 44 6.51 -0.59 1.69
CA PHE A 44 5.18 -0.07 2.00
C PHE A 44 4.25 -0.16 0.79
N SER A 45 4.74 0.12 -0.41
CA SER A 45 3.97 0.00 -1.66
C SER A 45 3.55 -1.45 -1.93
N GLU A 46 4.41 -2.42 -1.70
CA GLU A 46 4.10 -3.85 -1.85
C GLU A 46 3.03 -4.29 -0.85
N ARG A 47 3.14 -3.87 0.41
CA ARG A 47 2.14 -4.15 1.45
C ARG A 47 0.78 -3.53 1.10
N ALA A 48 0.79 -2.27 0.64
CA ALA A 48 -0.40 -1.58 0.19
C ALA A 48 -1.08 -2.33 -0.96
N TYR A 49 -0.31 -2.76 -1.97
CA TYR A 49 -0.82 -3.52 -3.10
C TYR A 49 -1.41 -4.87 -2.69
N LYS A 50 -0.76 -5.61 -1.78
CA LYS A 50 -1.29 -6.87 -1.25
C LYS A 50 -2.65 -6.66 -0.57
N LEU A 51 -2.74 -5.65 0.32
CA LEU A 51 -3.98 -5.32 1.02
C LEU A 51 -5.09 -4.86 0.07
N ALA A 52 -4.75 -4.06 -0.95
CA ALA A 52 -5.68 -3.62 -1.97
C ALA A 52 -6.25 -4.81 -2.78
N LYS A 53 -5.39 -5.78 -3.15
CA LYS A 53 -5.83 -7.03 -3.79
C LYS A 53 -6.74 -7.85 -2.87
N GLU A 54 -6.39 -8.02 -1.60
CA GLU A 54 -7.24 -8.74 -0.64
C GLU A 54 -8.61 -8.07 -0.47
N ALA A 55 -8.64 -6.74 -0.40
CA ALA A 55 -9.86 -5.98 -0.30
C ALA A 55 -10.74 -6.14 -1.56
N HIS A 56 -10.11 -6.07 -2.74
CA HIS A 56 -10.77 -6.27 -4.02
C HIS A 56 -11.36 -7.68 -4.15
N THR A 57 -10.56 -8.74 -3.91
CA THR A 57 -11.01 -10.13 -3.99
C THR A 57 -12.17 -10.42 -3.03
N LYS A 58 -12.09 -9.97 -1.77
CA LYS A 58 -13.18 -10.17 -0.80
C LYS A 58 -14.44 -9.41 -1.20
N SER A 59 -14.31 -8.25 -1.85
CA SER A 59 -15.47 -7.49 -2.35
C SER A 59 -16.16 -8.20 -3.50
N GLY A 60 -15.40 -8.81 -4.41
CA GLY A 60 -15.95 -9.65 -5.47
C GLY A 60 -16.65 -10.90 -4.95
N GLN A 61 -16.08 -11.57 -3.93
CA GLN A 61 -16.71 -12.76 -3.30
C GLN A 61 -18.06 -12.45 -2.64
N ILE A 62 -18.18 -11.30 -1.95
CA ILE A 62 -19.44 -10.90 -1.32
C ILE A 62 -20.50 -10.54 -2.35
N VAL A 63 -20.13 -9.93 -3.49
CA VAL A 63 -21.07 -9.66 -4.59
C VAL A 63 -21.55 -10.99 -5.18
N SER A 64 -20.64 -11.92 -5.48
CA SER A 64 -21.00 -13.23 -6.04
C SER A 64 -21.95 -14.04 -5.14
N LEU A 65 -21.72 -14.07 -3.82
CA LEU A 65 -22.60 -14.77 -2.87
C LEU A 65 -24.00 -14.16 -2.78
N LYS A 66 -24.12 -12.83 -2.91
CA LYS A 66 -25.42 -12.15 -2.95
C LYS A 66 -26.20 -12.47 -4.22
N GLU A 67 -25.50 -12.68 -5.35
CA GLU A 67 -26.13 -13.01 -6.63
C GLU A 67 -26.52 -14.49 -6.74
N THR A 68 -25.81 -15.40 -6.07
CA THR A 68 -26.08 -16.86 -6.15
C THR A 68 -27.12 -17.38 -5.14
N GLY A 69 -27.70 -16.54 -4.30
CA GLY A 69 -28.92 -16.86 -3.55
C GLY A 69 -28.85 -18.12 -2.68
N THR A 70 -27.72 -18.40 -2.01
CA THR A 70 -27.65 -19.46 -1.01
C THR A 70 -27.87 -18.85 0.37
N LEU A 71 -29.10 -19.00 0.89
CA LEU A 71 -29.48 -18.84 2.30
C LEU A 71 -29.31 -20.17 3.03
#